data_AF-A0A3B8YR71-F1
#
_entry.id   AF-A0A3B8YR71-F1
#
_cell.length_a   1.000
_cell.length_b   1.000
_cell.length_c   1.000
_cell.angle_alpha   90.00
_cell.angle_beta   90.00
_cell.angle_gamma   90.00
#
_symmetry.space_group_name_H-M   'P 1'
#
loop_
_entity.id
_entity.type
_entity.pdbx_description
1 polymer ?
#
loop_
_entity_poly.entity_id
_entity_poly.type
_entity_poly.pdbx_seq_one_letter_code
_entity_poly.pdbx_strand_id
1 'polypeptide(L)'
;MLNFASMLILMNIVAAEDYGLVGSLAVFVAFSSILIDSGFGRALLNRKDLTQTDYTTVFYFNISLSFVLYLLFFFTAPLLGKMFHAPAITSVVRILFLSLIFNAFGLIHQTILTKKANFKGLT
;
A
#
# COMPACT_ATOMS: atom_id res chain seq x y z
N MET A 1 17.19 -3.65 7.45
CA MET A 1 17.60 -4.96 7.98
C MET A 1 16.52 -6.02 7.72
N LEU A 2 15.32 -5.93 8.30
CA LEU A 2 14.26 -6.94 8.12
C LEU A 2 13.78 -7.10 6.66
N ASN A 3 13.47 -6.00 5.97
CA ASN A 3 13.00 -6.03 4.58
C ASN A 3 14.03 -6.63 3.61
N PHE A 4 15.32 -6.34 3.88
CA PHE A 4 16.44 -6.86 3.10
C PHE A 4 16.61 -8.38 3.28
N ALA A 5 16.46 -8.87 4.52
CA ALA A 5 16.49 -10.30 4.82
C ALA A 5 15.30 -11.05 4.18
N SER A 6 14.09 -10.47 4.22
CA SER A 6 12.92 -11.06 3.54
C SER A 6 13.10 -11.17 2.03
N MET A 7 13.70 -10.15 1.39
CA MET A 7 14.01 -10.19 -0.05
C MET A 7 15.04 -11.26 -0.41
N LEU A 8 16.07 -11.48 0.43
CA LEU A 8 17.07 -12.53 0.21
C LEU A 8 16.49 -13.94 0.33
N ILE A 9 15.54 -14.14 1.26
CA ILE A 9 14.88 -15.44 1.45
C ILE A 9 13.91 -15.74 0.31
N LEU A 10 13.09 -14.77 -0.10
CA LEU A 10 12.18 -14.98 -1.25
C LEU A 10 12.97 -15.34 -2.52
N MET A 11 14.14 -14.72 -2.74
CA MET A 11 14.97 -14.93 -3.95
C MET A 11 15.51 -16.36 -4.07
N ASN A 12 15.57 -17.11 -2.97
CA ASN A 12 15.94 -18.53 -2.95
C ASN A 12 14.73 -19.48 -3.12
N ILE A 13 13.51 -19.02 -2.83
CA ILE A 13 12.31 -19.86 -2.81
C ILE A 13 11.50 -19.75 -4.11
N VAL A 14 11.64 -18.62 -4.82
CA VAL A 14 10.89 -18.32 -6.04
C VAL A 14 11.82 -18.48 -7.24
N ALA A 15 11.40 -19.22 -8.26
CA ALA A 15 12.16 -19.36 -9.51
C ALA A 15 12.44 -17.98 -10.12
N ALA A 16 13.64 -17.76 -10.68
CA ALA A 16 14.09 -16.46 -11.17
C ALA A 16 13.11 -15.78 -12.15
N GLU A 17 12.34 -16.59 -12.88
CA GLU A 17 11.30 -16.18 -13.84
C GLU A 17 10.08 -15.51 -13.16
N ASP A 18 9.68 -15.97 -11.97
CA ASP A 18 8.55 -15.41 -11.20
C ASP A 18 8.96 -14.16 -10.41
N TYR A 19 10.26 -14.00 -10.12
CA TYR A 19 10.78 -12.90 -9.31
C TYR A 19 10.67 -11.54 -10.00
N GLY A 20 11.00 -11.49 -11.30
CA GLY A 20 10.87 -10.27 -12.10
C GLY A 20 9.42 -9.79 -12.15
N LEU A 21 8.48 -10.73 -12.07
CA LEU A 21 7.07 -10.45 -12.15
C LEU A 21 6.52 -9.88 -10.84
N VAL A 22 6.86 -10.48 -9.70
CA VAL A 22 6.54 -9.89 -8.38
C VAL A 22 7.17 -8.51 -8.23
N GLY A 23 8.41 -8.33 -8.73
CA GLY A 23 9.08 -7.03 -8.78
C GLY A 23 8.30 -5.99 -9.58
N SER A 24 7.74 -6.36 -10.73
CA SER A 24 6.89 -5.47 -11.52
C SER A 24 5.61 -5.07 -10.78
N LEU A 25 4.99 -6.00 -10.04
CA LEU A 25 3.80 -5.73 -9.23
C LEU A 25 4.10 -4.78 -8.06
N ALA A 26 5.30 -4.84 -7.50
CA ALA A 26 5.72 -3.94 -6.43
C ALA A 26 5.68 -2.45 -6.87
N VAL A 27 5.96 -2.16 -8.14
CA VAL A 27 5.85 -0.80 -8.70
C VAL A 27 4.40 -0.32 -8.64
N PHE A 28 3.45 -1.17 -9.04
CA PHE A 28 2.03 -0.84 -8.97
C PHE A 28 1.53 -0.67 -7.54
N VAL A 29 2.02 -1.49 -6.60
CA VAL A 29 1.70 -1.33 -5.17
C VAL A 29 2.25 -0.01 -4.65
N ALA A 30 3.50 0.33 -4.94
CA ALA A 30 4.11 1.59 -4.52
C ALA A 30 3.36 2.80 -5.08
N PHE A 31 3.02 2.77 -6.38
CA PHE A 31 2.25 3.81 -7.03
C PHE A 31 0.85 3.95 -6.42
N SER A 32 0.16 2.83 -6.18
CA SER A 32 -1.15 2.80 -5.53
C SER A 32 -1.10 3.37 -4.12
N SER A 33 -0.07 3.05 -3.35
CA SER A 33 0.13 3.59 -2.00
C SER A 33 0.33 5.12 -2.01
N ILE A 34 1.05 5.66 -3.00
CA ILE A 34 1.19 7.12 -3.19
C ILE A 34 -0.17 7.76 -3.49
N LEU A 35 -0.98 7.14 -4.35
CA LEU A 35 -2.32 7.60 -4.64
C LEU A 35 -3.24 7.54 -3.42
N ILE A 36 -3.20 6.45 -2.65
CA ILE A 36 -4.01 6.29 -1.43
C ILE A 36 -3.64 7.33 -0.39
N ASP A 37 -2.34 7.58 -0.15
CA ASP A 37 -1.94 8.66 0.75
C ASP A 37 -2.33 10.04 0.20
N SER A 38 -2.23 10.24 -1.13
CA SER A 38 -2.54 11.50 -1.82
C SER A 38 -1.83 12.74 -1.24
N GLY A 39 -0.82 12.56 -0.39
CA GLY A 39 -0.18 13.63 0.38
C GLY A 39 -0.95 14.09 1.62
N PHE A 40 -2.08 13.47 1.95
CA PHE A 40 -2.87 13.81 3.15
C PHE A 40 -2.09 13.55 4.44
N GLY A 41 -1.29 12.50 4.53
CA GLY A 41 -0.45 12.25 5.71
C GLY A 41 0.45 13.45 6.04
N ARG A 42 1.09 14.03 5.03
CA ARG A 42 1.93 15.24 5.17
C ARG A 42 1.12 16.49 5.50
N ALA A 43 -0.03 16.67 4.85
CA ALA A 43 -0.91 17.81 5.12
C ALA A 43 -1.44 17.80 6.57
N LEU A 44 -1.84 16.63 7.07
CA LEU A 44 -2.31 16.42 8.45
C LEU A 44 -1.17 16.61 9.48
N LEU A 45 0.06 16.21 9.14
CA LEU A 45 1.21 16.45 10.02
C LEU A 45 1.50 17.94 10.22
N ASN A 46 1.44 18.74 9.15
CA ASN A 46 1.85 20.15 9.17
C ASN A 46 0.75 21.14 9.61
N ARG A 47 -0.54 20.77 9.54
CA ARG A 47 -1.62 21.65 10.03
C ARG A 47 -1.67 21.68 11.55
N LYS A 48 -1.80 22.88 12.14
CA LYS A 48 -1.93 23.06 13.60
C LYS A 48 -3.38 22.87 14.08
N ASP A 49 -4.34 23.39 13.33
CA ASP A 49 -5.77 23.31 13.66
C ASP A 49 -6.42 22.16 12.89
N LEU A 50 -6.39 20.96 13.51
CA LEU A 50 -7.10 19.79 12.99
C LEU A 50 -8.19 19.36 13.95
N THR A 51 -9.33 19.03 13.36
CA THR A 51 -10.46 18.44 14.05
C THR A 51 -10.46 16.91 13.89
N GLN A 52 -11.18 16.21 14.76
CA GLN A 52 -11.42 14.75 14.60
C GLN A 52 -12.04 14.45 13.22
N THR A 53 -12.92 15.32 12.73
CA THR A 53 -13.59 15.21 11.43
C THR A 53 -12.60 15.18 10.27
N ASP A 54 -11.48 15.92 10.33
CA ASP A 54 -10.47 15.92 9.28
C ASP A 54 -9.79 14.55 9.15
N TYR A 55 -9.42 13.93 10.27
CA TYR A 55 -8.83 12.59 10.28
C TYR A 55 -9.80 11.54 9.78
N THR A 56 -11.05 11.58 10.23
CA THR A 56 -12.10 10.64 9.82
C THR A 56 -12.42 10.77 8.32
N THR A 57 -12.44 11.99 7.79
CA THR A 57 -12.68 12.24 6.36
C THR A 57 -11.58 11.62 5.50
N VAL A 58 -10.31 11.86 5.84
CA VAL A 58 -9.18 11.27 5.12
C VAL A 58 -9.14 9.75 5.28
N PHE A 59 -9.46 9.23 6.47
CA PHE A 59 -9.54 7.79 6.70
C PHE A 59 -10.52 7.10 5.76
N TYR A 60 -11.76 7.60 5.68
CA TYR A 60 -12.76 7.05 4.77
C TYR A 60 -12.39 7.24 3.29
N PHE A 61 -11.77 8.37 2.94
CA PHE A 61 -11.25 8.60 1.60
C PHE A 61 -10.19 7.56 1.22
N ASN A 62 -9.19 7.34 2.06
CA ASN A 62 -8.10 6.39 1.82
C ASN A 62 -8.63 4.95 1.70
N ILE A 63 -9.56 4.55 2.58
CA ILE A 63 -10.19 3.23 2.50
C ILE A 63 -10.99 3.08 1.20
N SER A 64 -11.85 4.04 0.88
CA SER A 64 -12.65 4.02 -0.34
C SER A 64 -11.77 3.91 -1.58
N LEU A 65 -10.72 4.74 -1.65
CA LEU A 65 -9.76 4.72 -2.76
C LEU A 65 -8.98 3.40 -2.84
N SER A 66 -8.54 2.85 -1.71
CA SER A 66 -7.88 1.54 -1.68
C SER A 66 -8.79 0.41 -2.19
N PHE A 67 -10.08 0.48 -1.89
CA PHE A 67 -11.06 -0.51 -2.33
C PHE A 67 -11.32 -0.40 -3.83
N VAL A 68 -11.43 0.83 -4.35
CA VAL A 68 -11.56 1.09 -5.79
C VAL A 68 -10.33 0.57 -6.54
N LEU A 69 -9.12 0.87 -6.06
CA LEU A 69 -7.88 0.38 -6.67
C LEU A 69 -7.79 -1.15 -6.58
N TYR A 70 -8.14 -1.76 -5.44
CA TYR A 70 -8.17 -3.21 -5.30
C TYR A 70 -9.10 -3.86 -6.33
N LEU A 71 -10.34 -3.36 -6.47
CA LEU A 71 -11.28 -3.88 -7.46
C LEU A 71 -10.74 -3.74 -8.89
N LEU A 72 -10.14 -2.59 -9.22
CA LEU A 72 -9.49 -2.36 -10.50
C LEU A 72 -8.40 -3.41 -10.78
N PHE A 73 -7.52 -3.67 -9.82
CA PHE A 73 -6.49 -4.70 -9.95
C PHE A 73 -7.06 -6.12 -9.97
N PHE A 74 -8.14 -6.38 -9.23
CA PHE A 74 -8.81 -7.68 -9.21
C PHE A 74 -9.39 -8.05 -10.59
N PHE A 75 -10.04 -7.10 -11.26
CA PHE A 75 -10.60 -7.31 -12.60
C PHE A 75 -9.54 -7.35 -13.70
N THR A 76 -8.42 -6.64 -13.53
CA THR A 76 -7.29 -6.67 -14.47
C THR A 76 -6.33 -7.85 -14.24
N ALA A 77 -6.35 -8.48 -13.07
CA ALA A 77 -5.54 -9.67 -12.74
C ALA A 77 -5.58 -10.80 -13.79
N PRO A 78 -6.76 -11.27 -14.29
CA PRO A 78 -6.80 -12.32 -15.31
C PRO A 78 -6.22 -11.86 -16.66
N LEU A 79 -6.28 -10.56 -16.97
CA LEU A 79 -5.66 -10.01 -18.18
C LEU A 79 -4.13 -10.08 -18.05
N LEU A 80 -3.60 -9.70 -16.89
CA LEU A 80 -2.17 -9.82 -16.59
C LEU A 80 -1.71 -11.28 -16.66
N GLY A 81 -2.45 -12.21 -16.05
CA GLY A 81 -2.11 -13.63 -16.11
C GLY A 81 -2.03 -14.19 -17.55
N LYS A 82 -2.87 -13.69 -18.46
CA LYS A 82 -2.81 -14.02 -19.89
C LYS A 82 -1.61 -13.37 -20.60
N MET A 83 -1.36 -12.08 -20.37
CA MET A 83 -0.23 -11.37 -21.00
C MET A 83 1.13 -11.98 -20.63
N PHE A 84 1.28 -12.38 -19.37
CA PHE A 84 2.51 -12.98 -18.86
C PHE A 84 2.58 -14.50 -19.05
N HIS A 85 1.59 -15.12 -19.71
CA HIS A 85 1.53 -16.58 -19.92
C HIS A 85 1.66 -17.41 -18.63
N ALA A 86 1.29 -16.84 -17.49
CA ALA A 86 1.50 -17.41 -16.17
C ALA A 86 0.21 -17.25 -15.34
N PRO A 87 -0.69 -18.27 -15.34
CA PRO A 87 -1.98 -18.18 -14.66
C PRO A 87 -1.86 -18.01 -13.14
N ALA A 88 -0.76 -18.48 -12.54
CA ALA A 88 -0.46 -18.33 -11.12
C ALA A 88 -0.41 -16.86 -10.66
N ILE A 89 -0.04 -15.93 -11.55
CA ILE A 89 0.02 -14.48 -11.29
C ILE A 89 -1.34 -13.94 -10.88
N THR A 90 -2.43 -14.47 -11.44
CA THR A 90 -3.78 -14.00 -11.15
C THR A 90 -4.06 -14.08 -9.65
N SER A 91 -3.67 -15.18 -9.02
CA SER A 91 -3.82 -15.39 -7.58
C SER A 91 -2.87 -14.50 -6.79
N VAL A 92 -1.62 -14.35 -7.25
CA VAL A 92 -0.62 -13.48 -6.60
C VAL A 92 -1.09 -12.03 -6.57
N VAL A 93 -1.55 -11.48 -7.71
CA VAL A 93 -2.11 -10.13 -7.80
C VAL A 93 -3.27 -9.96 -6.81
N ARG A 94 -4.24 -10.88 -6.82
CA ARG A 94 -5.41 -10.76 -5.93
C ARG A 94 -5.05 -10.73 -4.44
N ILE A 95 -4.04 -11.49 -4.02
CA ILE A 95 -3.58 -11.52 -2.63
C ILE A 95 -2.72 -10.30 -2.32
N LEU A 96 -1.77 -9.98 -3.21
CA LEU A 96 -0.81 -8.90 -3.03
C LEU A 96 -1.49 -7.53 -2.96
N PHE A 97 -2.46 -7.24 -3.83
CA PHE A 97 -3.19 -5.97 -3.82
C PHE A 97 -4.19 -5.84 -2.66
N LEU A 98 -4.57 -6.95 -2.00
CA LEU A 98 -5.36 -6.90 -0.77
C LEU A 98 -4.60 -6.14 0.34
N SER A 99 -3.26 -6.15 0.30
CA SER A 99 -2.41 -5.39 1.21
C SER A 99 -2.63 -3.86 1.14
N LEU A 100 -3.16 -3.33 0.02
CA LEU A 100 -3.49 -1.91 -0.10
C LEU A 100 -4.59 -1.51 0.88
N ILE A 101 -5.62 -2.36 1.02
CA ILE A 101 -6.73 -2.12 1.93
C ILE A 101 -6.19 -2.11 3.37
N PHE A 102 -5.43 -3.14 3.75
CA PHE A 102 -4.84 -3.22 5.08
C PHE A 102 -3.91 -2.04 5.40
N ASN A 103 -3.10 -1.60 4.44
CA ASN A 103 -2.25 -0.41 4.61
C ASN A 103 -3.07 0.87 4.80
N ALA A 104 -4.17 1.03 4.04
CA ALA A 104 -5.02 2.22 4.16
C ALA A 104 -5.60 2.40 5.57
N PHE A 105 -5.97 1.30 6.26
CA PHE A 105 -6.41 1.34 7.66
C PHE A 105 -5.31 1.87 8.60
N GLY A 106 -4.06 1.48 8.39
CA GLY A 106 -2.93 1.87 9.23
C GLY A 106 -2.44 3.30 8.99
N LEU A 107 -2.67 3.85 7.80
CA LEU A 107 -2.07 5.09 7.32
C LEU A 107 -2.39 6.32 8.21
N ILE A 108 -3.68 6.50 8.55
CA ILE A 108 -4.11 7.60 9.43
C ILE A 108 -3.64 7.39 10.87
N HIS A 109 -3.70 6.16 11.37
CA HIS A 109 -3.22 5.83 12.72
C HIS A 109 -1.72 6.14 12.86
N GLN A 110 -0.92 5.78 11.86
CA GLN A 110 0.50 6.10 11.82
C GLN A 110 0.73 7.62 11.81
N THR A 111 -0.01 8.35 10.97
CA THR A 111 0.06 9.83 10.92
C THR A 111 -0.22 10.47 12.28
N ILE A 112 -1.25 10.01 13.00
CA ILE A 112 -1.62 10.50 14.34
C ILE A 112 -0.49 10.21 15.35
N LEU A 113 0.06 8.98 15.34
CA LEU A 113 1.15 8.59 16.23
C LEU A 113 2.42 9.41 15.97
N THR A 114 2.80 9.59 14.71
CA THR A 114 3.96 10.41 14.31
C THR A 114 3.77 11.86 14.77
N LYS A 115 2.57 12.42 14.62
CA LYS A 115 2.27 13.77 15.09
C LYS A 115 2.44 13.88 16.62
N LYS A 116 1.85 12.96 17.39
CA LYS A 116 1.97 12.92 18.86
C LYS A 116 3.43 12.77 19.32
N ALA A 117 4.22 11.95 18.62
CA ALA A 117 5.63 11.75 18.94
C ALA A 117 6.46 13.04 18.71
N ASN A 118 6.23 13.75 17.60
CA ASN A 118 6.90 15.02 17.32
C ASN A 118 6.62 16.09 18.38
N PHE A 119 5.40 16.15 18.93
CA PHE A 119 5.10 17.08 20.03
C PHE A 119 5.79 16.70 21.35
N LYS A 120 6.05 15.41 21.59
CA LYS A 120 6.71 14.93 22.80
C LYS A 120 8.22 15.21 22.82
N GLY A 121 8.85 15.48 21.68
CA GLY A 121 10.26 15.89 21.60
C GLY A 121 10.50 17.39 21.81
N LEU A 122 9.42 18.19 21.95
CA LEU A 122 9.45 19.65 22.14
C LEU A 122 9.01 20.08 23.56
N THR A 123 8.87 19.14 24.49
CA THR A 123 8.57 19.36 25.92
C THR A 123 9.52 18.53 26.77
#